data_AF-A0A973D6T6-F1
#
_entry.id   AF-A0A973D6T6-F1
#
_cell.length_a   1.000
_cell.length_b   1.000
_cell.length_c   1.000
_cell.angle_alpha   90.00
_cell.angle_beta   90.00
_cell.angle_gamma   90.00
#
_symmetry.space_group_name_H-M   'P 1'
#
loop_
_entity.id
_entity.type
_entity.pdbx_description
1 polymer ?
#
loop_
_entity_poly.entity_id
_entity_poly.type
_entity_poly.pdbx_seq_one_letter_code
_entity_poly.pdbx_strand_id
1 'polypeptide(L)'
;MRFLYILSLLFLFGGLVSAQDYILSISGGTISEGGSGSLTVTLDSSAGADVQGWSFGACNDTASLVCTDAVDGSTTATVNQGGPPGFNQIGIFDEGFTVGVVICFTGCAILPPGTGYELNIATYDGITEGTTSVDYCDTLGAPPVVTVVVVDGASVVPTQNSGSVDVVGVPDPAFTYHAGESSANYNPADGNASASVAISISETDNSGLGAPFPNETQGFSMGLSNGSEVTPTAVNLDLPFAADFAESNLLSNGWTIGVVYSFTGGNTLPFPEETTVINADYETGGSMAGDEDGATVALTWDDGLGSPPVANVVVVGGASVDASTEDGSITLNAVVTIDYIRGDANSDERVNIADGIWIIYELFLSGPVSTCPIARDANGDSMVDTADAVYIFNYRLLNGPLPAAPFPDCGQSDGQTPEDCSDSGCSDGGGAAPVTFIDDIQPLFSSACTPCHSPDGFNGNGPSMGLILTEDAYGNIVDVPSIECNVLNRIHPGDAAMSWLYRKVAGTHVDQDVLDLGCCADDDGDGEPDGCGSQMPAFGNCCLDQTDIDMIAAWIDGGAN
;
A
#
# COMPACT_ATOMS: atom_id res chain seq x y z
N MET A 1 55.92 -30.02 96.43
CA MET A 1 57.36 -30.10 96.08
C MET A 1 57.77 -28.78 95.43
N ARG A 2 59.07 -28.43 95.42
CA ARG A 2 59.66 -27.30 94.66
C ARG A 2 59.42 -27.50 93.14
N PHE A 3 59.47 -26.56 92.18
CA PHE A 3 59.78 -25.12 92.07
C PHE A 3 58.69 -24.48 91.13
N LEU A 4 58.70 -23.22 90.63
CA LEU A 4 59.59 -22.04 90.67
C LEU A 4 58.73 -20.74 90.59
N TYR A 5 59.34 -19.56 90.64
CA TYR A 5 58.78 -18.30 90.09
C TYR A 5 59.49 -17.94 88.78
N ILE A 6 58.76 -17.62 87.71
CA ILE A 6 59.23 -16.66 86.69
C ILE A 6 58.07 -15.73 86.34
N LEU A 7 58.34 -14.43 86.44
CA LEU A 7 57.43 -13.33 86.12
C LEU A 7 57.30 -13.21 84.60
N SER A 8 56.12 -13.52 84.04
CA SER A 8 55.83 -13.33 82.62
C SER A 8 55.66 -11.83 82.31
N LEU A 9 56.75 -11.18 81.91
CA LEU A 9 56.72 -9.79 81.46
C LEU A 9 56.01 -9.73 80.10
N LEU A 10 54.80 -9.19 80.08
CA LEU A 10 53.95 -9.09 78.90
C LEU A 10 54.48 -7.96 77.98
N PHE A 11 55.39 -8.28 77.06
CA PHE A 11 55.71 -7.38 75.96
C PHE A 11 54.56 -7.39 74.95
N LEU A 12 53.64 -6.43 75.06
CA LEU A 12 52.88 -5.97 73.91
C LEU A 12 53.87 -5.33 72.93
N PHE A 13 54.36 -6.10 71.96
CA PHE A 13 54.60 -5.52 70.65
C PHE A 13 53.23 -5.34 70.00
N GLY A 14 52.69 -4.13 70.15
CA GLY A 14 51.65 -3.66 69.24
C GLY A 14 52.28 -3.55 67.86
N GLY A 15 52.14 -4.61 67.06
CA GLY A 15 52.34 -4.51 65.63
C GLY A 15 51.32 -3.49 65.13
N LEU A 16 51.81 -2.33 64.71
CA LEU A 16 51.01 -1.43 63.89
C LEU A 16 50.61 -2.23 62.66
N VAL A 17 49.31 -2.41 62.46
CA VAL A 17 48.79 -2.80 61.16
C VAL A 17 49.04 -1.59 60.26
N SER A 18 50.17 -1.60 59.56
CA SER A 18 50.32 -0.72 58.39
C SER A 18 49.24 -1.14 57.40
N ALA A 19 48.64 -0.16 56.72
CA ALA A 19 48.01 -0.48 55.45
C ALA A 19 49.09 -1.08 54.54
N GLN A 20 48.73 -1.99 53.64
CA GLN A 20 49.68 -2.41 52.61
C GLN A 20 49.89 -1.23 51.67
N ASP A 21 51.14 -0.82 51.51
CA ASP A 21 51.51 0.45 50.87
C ASP A 21 51.55 0.38 49.33
N TYR A 22 51.18 -0.77 48.76
CA TYR A 22 51.16 -1.07 47.33
C TYR A 22 49.83 -1.71 46.94
N ILE A 23 49.17 -1.15 45.93
CA ILE A 23 47.88 -1.62 45.41
C ILE A 23 48.01 -1.84 43.91
N LEU A 24 47.87 -3.09 43.48
CA LEU A 24 47.67 -3.45 42.07
C LEU A 24 46.17 -3.47 41.78
N SER A 25 45.74 -2.79 40.71
CA SER A 25 44.34 -2.76 40.29
C SER A 25 44.20 -3.04 38.80
N ILE A 26 43.29 -3.94 38.43
CA ILE A 26 42.85 -4.13 37.04
C ILE A 26 41.58 -3.30 36.83
N SER A 27 41.49 -2.54 35.74
CA SER A 27 40.26 -1.81 35.41
C SER A 27 39.10 -2.76 35.11
N GLY A 28 37.88 -2.36 35.45
CA GLY A 28 36.68 -2.97 34.86
C GLY A 28 36.33 -2.38 33.50
N GLY A 29 35.37 -2.99 32.80
CA GLY A 29 34.93 -2.54 31.47
C GLY A 29 33.74 -3.33 30.93
N THR A 30 33.34 -3.02 29.70
CA THR A 30 32.29 -3.72 28.95
C THR A 30 32.87 -4.17 27.62
N ILE A 31 32.59 -5.41 27.22
CA ILE A 31 33.05 -6.00 25.95
C ILE A 31 31.83 -6.65 25.29
N SER A 32 31.65 -6.50 23.97
CA SER A 32 30.57 -7.21 23.28
C SER A 32 30.92 -8.69 23.09
N GLU A 33 29.94 -9.58 23.16
CA GLU A 33 30.10 -10.98 22.76
C GLU A 33 30.58 -11.04 21.29
N GLY A 34 31.64 -11.81 21.02
CA GLY A 34 32.31 -11.86 19.73
C GLY A 34 33.19 -10.65 19.37
N GLY A 35 33.24 -9.60 20.22
CA GLY A 35 34.10 -8.43 20.05
C GLY A 35 35.29 -8.40 21.01
N SER A 36 36.15 -7.39 20.85
CA SER A 36 37.36 -7.22 21.68
C SER A 36 37.33 -5.91 22.48
N GLY A 37 37.89 -5.93 23.69
CA GLY A 37 38.09 -4.74 24.53
C GLY A 37 39.36 -4.83 25.38
N SER A 38 39.82 -3.71 25.95
CA SER A 38 41.07 -3.67 26.70
C SER A 38 40.87 -3.29 28.17
N LEU A 39 41.62 -3.94 29.06
CA LEU A 39 41.71 -3.63 30.48
C LEU A 39 43.12 -3.17 30.83
N THR A 40 43.21 -2.19 31.74
CA THR A 40 44.46 -1.59 32.17
C THR A 40 44.84 -2.06 33.57
N VAL A 41 46.09 -2.49 33.73
CA VAL A 41 46.70 -2.76 35.05
C VAL A 41 47.41 -1.51 35.55
N THR A 42 47.06 -1.07 36.76
CA THR A 42 47.68 0.07 37.44
C THR A 42 48.31 -0.32 38.77
N LEU A 43 49.33 0.44 39.18
CA LEU A 43 49.98 0.36 40.48
C LEU A 43 49.88 1.71 41.22
N ASP A 44 49.37 1.66 42.45
CA ASP A 44 49.54 2.71 43.44
C ASP A 44 50.64 2.29 44.44
N SER A 45 51.58 3.18 44.71
CA SER A 45 52.73 2.99 45.60
C SER A 45 52.93 4.16 46.58
N SER A 46 51.96 5.07 46.69
CA SER A 46 52.11 6.40 47.32
C SER A 46 52.45 6.42 48.81
N ALA A 47 52.27 5.30 49.51
CA ALA A 47 52.64 5.16 50.92
C ALA A 47 53.96 4.37 51.12
N GLY A 48 54.50 3.78 50.05
CA GLY A 48 55.62 2.84 50.09
C GLY A 48 56.99 3.48 49.85
N ALA A 49 58.01 2.63 49.84
CA ALA A 49 59.35 2.94 49.33
C ALA A 49 59.46 2.64 47.81
N ASP A 50 60.56 3.08 47.22
CA ASP A 50 60.86 2.99 45.78
C ASP A 50 60.76 1.54 45.24
N VAL A 51 59.96 1.36 44.19
CA VAL A 51 59.77 0.06 43.54
C VAL A 51 60.90 -0.20 42.53
N GLN A 52 61.43 -1.41 42.52
CA GLN A 52 62.58 -1.86 41.72
C GLN A 52 62.18 -2.82 40.57
N GLY A 53 60.95 -3.31 40.61
CA GLY A 53 60.38 -4.26 39.66
C GLY A 53 59.08 -4.85 40.19
N TRP A 54 58.41 -5.65 39.37
CA TRP A 54 57.17 -6.34 39.73
C TRP A 54 56.99 -7.60 38.89
N SER A 55 56.17 -8.53 39.38
CA SER A 55 55.64 -9.63 38.59
C SER A 55 54.22 -9.93 39.02
N PHE A 56 53.38 -10.38 38.09
CA PHE A 56 52.02 -10.83 38.36
C PHE A 56 51.50 -11.74 37.25
N GLY A 57 50.55 -12.61 37.60
CA GLY A 57 49.60 -13.18 36.65
C GLY A 57 48.24 -12.50 36.81
N ALA A 58 47.52 -12.31 35.71
CA ALA A 58 46.13 -11.90 35.68
C ALA A 58 45.36 -12.96 34.90
N CYS A 59 44.40 -13.62 35.56
CA CYS A 59 43.60 -14.73 35.04
C CYS A 59 42.19 -14.26 34.67
N ASN A 60 41.63 -14.85 33.61
CA ASN A 60 40.22 -14.74 33.23
C ASN A 60 39.56 -16.13 33.17
N ASP A 61 38.22 -16.16 33.20
CA ASP A 61 37.45 -17.35 32.86
C ASP A 61 37.33 -17.50 31.34
N THR A 62 37.86 -18.59 30.79
CA THR A 62 37.83 -18.88 29.35
C THR A 62 36.45 -19.21 28.79
N ALA A 63 35.45 -19.45 29.64
CA ALA A 63 34.06 -19.50 29.19
C ALA A 63 33.48 -18.11 28.90
N SER A 64 34.08 -17.03 29.43
CA SER A 64 33.55 -15.66 29.34
C SER A 64 34.45 -14.72 28.52
N LEU A 65 35.78 -14.85 28.65
CA LEU A 65 36.79 -14.00 28.02
C LEU A 65 37.99 -14.83 27.55
N VAL A 66 38.70 -14.39 26.52
CA VAL A 66 40.03 -14.91 26.15
C VAL A 66 41.01 -13.76 26.03
N CYS A 67 42.17 -13.83 26.71
CA CYS A 67 43.22 -12.81 26.57
C CYS A 67 43.96 -12.99 25.24
N THR A 68 43.86 -12.02 24.33
CA THR A 68 44.42 -12.10 22.98
C THR A 68 45.73 -11.35 22.80
N ASP A 69 45.96 -10.29 23.58
CA ASP A 69 47.23 -9.55 23.59
C ASP A 69 47.46 -8.86 24.94
N ALA A 70 48.71 -8.55 25.28
CA ALA A 70 49.02 -7.63 26.37
C ALA A 70 50.35 -6.89 26.11
N VAL A 71 50.31 -5.58 26.28
CA VAL A 71 51.41 -4.66 25.98
C VAL A 71 51.84 -3.87 27.21
N ASP A 72 52.99 -3.20 27.11
CA ASP A 72 53.47 -2.27 28.12
C ASP A 72 52.58 -1.04 28.21
N GLY A 73 52.18 -0.69 29.44
CA GLY A 73 51.60 0.59 29.77
C GLY A 73 52.63 1.73 29.70
N SER A 74 52.13 2.96 29.63
CA SER A 74 52.96 4.17 29.49
C SER A 74 54.01 4.36 30.59
N THR A 75 53.76 3.85 31.80
CA THR A 75 54.77 3.86 32.87
C THR A 75 55.85 2.82 32.58
N THR A 76 55.48 1.57 32.32
CA THR A 76 56.44 0.49 32.03
C THR A 76 57.34 0.82 30.85
N ALA A 77 56.79 1.38 29.78
CA ALA A 77 57.57 1.76 28.58
C ALA A 77 58.69 2.78 28.85
N THR A 78 58.64 3.53 29.97
CA THR A 78 59.55 4.65 30.27
C THR A 78 60.23 4.58 31.64
N VAL A 79 59.95 3.55 32.45
CA VAL A 79 60.33 3.47 33.88
C VAL A 79 61.84 3.53 34.14
N ASN A 80 62.68 3.19 33.17
CA ASN A 80 64.14 3.21 33.28
C ASN A 80 64.72 4.50 32.67
N GLN A 81 64.57 5.62 33.39
CA GLN A 81 65.08 6.95 33.00
C GLN A 81 64.54 7.46 31.64
N GLY A 82 63.30 7.13 31.29
CA GLY A 82 62.68 7.47 30.00
C GLY A 82 62.82 6.38 28.93
N GLY A 83 63.39 5.22 29.26
CA GLY A 83 63.42 4.03 28.42
C GLY A 83 62.78 2.80 29.10
N PRO A 84 62.70 1.67 28.38
CA PRO A 84 62.12 0.43 28.89
C PRO A 84 62.98 -0.20 29.99
N PRO A 85 62.39 -1.04 30.86
CA PRO A 85 63.08 -1.69 31.97
C PRO A 85 64.18 -2.64 31.50
N GLY A 86 65.19 -2.85 32.34
CA GLY A 86 66.34 -3.71 32.05
C GLY A 86 65.99 -5.19 31.84
N PHE A 87 64.83 -5.63 32.32
CA PHE A 87 64.16 -6.87 31.92
C PHE A 87 62.66 -6.61 31.82
N ASN A 88 62.06 -7.10 30.75
CA ASN A 88 60.62 -7.20 30.57
C ASN A 88 60.28 -8.54 29.92
N GLN A 89 59.25 -9.20 30.42
CA GLN A 89 58.68 -10.38 29.79
C GLN A 89 57.17 -10.38 30.02
N ILE A 90 56.42 -10.44 28.92
CA ILE A 90 54.99 -10.70 28.90
C ILE A 90 54.77 -12.10 28.30
N GLY A 91 53.80 -12.85 28.83
CA GLY A 91 53.34 -14.12 28.28
C GLY A 91 51.82 -14.15 28.21
N ILE A 92 51.27 -14.50 27.06
CA ILE A 92 49.83 -14.56 26.77
C ILE A 92 49.37 -16.01 26.76
N PHE A 93 48.19 -16.26 27.33
CA PHE A 93 47.50 -17.54 27.44
C PHE A 93 46.00 -17.29 27.25
N ASP A 94 45.23 -18.31 26.87
CA ASP A 94 43.77 -18.15 26.72
C ASP A 94 43.15 -17.76 28.08
N GLU A 95 43.67 -18.34 29.17
CA GLU A 95 43.28 -18.09 30.56
C GLU A 95 43.85 -16.79 31.16
N GLY A 96 44.59 -15.97 30.40
CA GLY A 96 45.08 -14.66 30.86
C GLY A 96 46.50 -14.33 30.46
N PHE A 97 47.17 -13.47 31.23
CA PHE A 97 48.55 -13.07 30.93
C PHE A 97 49.44 -12.99 32.17
N THR A 98 50.74 -13.07 31.95
CA THR A 98 51.77 -12.91 32.98
C THR A 98 52.75 -11.82 32.61
N VAL A 99 53.24 -11.09 33.62
CA VAL A 99 54.25 -10.04 33.47
C VAL A 99 55.38 -10.25 34.47
N GLY A 100 56.62 -10.03 34.03
CA GLY A 100 57.80 -9.94 34.89
C GLY A 100 58.73 -8.81 34.47
N VAL A 101 58.94 -7.84 35.36
CA VAL A 101 59.72 -6.62 35.09
C VAL A 101 60.80 -6.41 36.16
N VAL A 102 62.03 -6.12 35.72
CA VAL A 102 63.10 -5.58 36.56
C VAL A 102 63.55 -4.24 35.98
N ILE A 103 63.31 -3.15 36.71
CA ILE A 103 63.51 -1.78 36.21
C ILE A 103 64.99 -1.56 35.84
N CYS A 104 65.91 -1.85 36.76
CA CYS A 104 67.34 -1.84 36.48
C CYS A 104 68.12 -2.78 37.42
N PHE A 105 68.77 -3.81 36.85
CA PHE A 105 69.59 -4.79 37.59
C PHE A 105 70.73 -4.18 38.43
N THR A 106 71.20 -2.98 38.11
CA THR A 106 72.25 -2.27 38.85
C THR A 106 71.72 -1.23 39.84
N GLY A 107 70.39 -1.14 40.03
CA GLY A 107 69.75 -0.12 40.85
C GLY A 107 69.84 1.29 40.27
N CYS A 108 70.09 1.42 38.96
CA CYS A 108 70.25 2.70 38.28
C CYS A 108 68.94 3.48 38.09
N ALA A 109 67.80 2.82 38.21
CA ALA A 109 66.48 3.38 38.08
C ALA A 109 65.50 2.62 38.98
N ILE A 110 64.44 3.32 39.36
CA ILE A 110 63.39 2.95 40.31
C ILE A 110 62.10 3.65 39.90
N LEU A 111 60.96 3.08 40.27
CA LEU A 111 59.66 3.73 40.20
C LEU A 111 59.37 4.36 41.58
N PRO A 112 59.33 5.70 41.70
CA PRO A 112 59.11 6.36 42.99
C PRO A 112 57.66 6.18 43.50
N PRO A 113 57.37 6.57 44.75
CA PRO A 113 56.01 6.55 45.29
C PRO A 113 55.05 7.45 44.51
N GLY A 114 53.91 6.91 44.10
CA GLY A 114 52.89 7.61 43.32
C GLY A 114 51.59 6.83 43.18
N THR A 115 50.73 7.26 42.27
CA THR A 115 49.41 6.63 41.99
C THR A 115 49.12 6.61 40.50
N GLY A 116 48.36 5.61 40.05
CA GLY A 116 47.91 5.49 38.66
C GLY A 116 49.03 5.11 37.70
N TYR A 117 50.06 4.39 38.17
CA TYR A 117 51.12 3.92 37.28
C TYR A 117 50.60 2.82 36.36
N GLU A 118 50.31 3.19 35.12
CA GLU A 118 49.88 2.29 34.06
C GLU A 118 51.00 1.29 33.71
N LEU A 119 50.85 0.05 34.19
CA LEU A 119 51.84 -1.00 34.01
C LEU A 119 51.65 -1.74 32.69
N ASN A 120 50.43 -2.16 32.39
CA ASN A 120 50.10 -2.96 31.21
C ASN A 120 48.69 -2.66 30.71
N ILE A 121 48.47 -2.86 29.42
CA ILE A 121 47.15 -2.85 28.79
C ILE A 121 46.99 -4.22 28.12
N ALA A 122 45.94 -4.96 28.50
CA ALA A 122 45.65 -6.30 27.99
C ALA A 122 44.32 -6.28 27.22
N THR A 123 44.30 -6.92 26.07
CA THR A 123 43.13 -7.05 25.19
C THR A 123 42.51 -8.42 25.36
N TYR A 124 41.18 -8.44 25.47
CA TYR A 124 40.36 -9.64 25.64
C TYR A 124 39.26 -9.68 24.61
N ASP A 125 38.94 -10.87 24.12
CA ASP A 125 37.76 -11.13 23.30
C ASP A 125 36.62 -11.65 24.21
N GLY A 126 35.40 -11.14 24.00
CA GLY A 126 34.18 -11.59 24.69
C GLY A 126 33.63 -12.89 24.10
N ILE A 127 33.41 -13.90 24.94
CA ILE A 127 33.06 -15.27 24.50
C ILE A 127 31.60 -15.64 24.77
N THR A 128 31.03 -15.17 25.88
CA THR A 128 29.65 -15.48 26.27
C THR A 128 29.10 -14.35 27.14
N GLU A 129 27.85 -13.94 26.90
CA GLU A 129 27.17 -12.89 27.68
C GLU A 129 27.16 -13.19 29.19
N GLY A 130 27.52 -12.18 29.99
CA GLY A 130 27.49 -12.22 31.45
C GLY A 130 28.57 -11.37 32.12
N THR A 131 28.43 -11.16 33.42
CA THR A 131 29.48 -10.51 34.24
C THR A 131 30.52 -11.54 34.68
N THR A 132 31.79 -11.24 34.43
CA THR A 132 32.94 -12.05 34.86
C THR A 132 34.03 -11.18 35.50
N SER A 133 35.10 -11.79 36.00
CA SER A 133 36.23 -11.10 36.60
C SER A 133 37.55 -11.43 35.93
N VAL A 134 38.46 -10.45 35.96
CA VAL A 134 39.90 -10.67 35.74
C VAL A 134 40.59 -10.49 37.08
N ASP A 135 41.11 -11.59 37.62
CA ASP A 135 41.66 -11.71 38.97
C ASP A 135 43.18 -11.90 38.92
N TYR A 136 43.90 -11.34 39.90
CA TYR A 136 45.32 -11.67 40.07
C TYR A 136 45.50 -13.12 40.50
N CYS A 137 46.47 -13.81 39.89
CA CYS A 137 46.67 -15.24 40.09
C CYS A 137 48.15 -15.65 40.02
N ASP A 138 48.51 -16.64 40.84
CA ASP A 138 49.87 -17.21 40.93
C ASP A 138 49.97 -18.57 40.20
N THR A 139 49.11 -18.80 39.20
CA THR A 139 48.92 -20.09 38.51
C THR A 139 49.37 -20.11 37.05
N LEU A 140 49.47 -18.94 36.39
CA LEU A 140 49.87 -18.83 34.99
C LEU A 140 51.39 -18.83 34.82
N GLY A 141 51.87 -19.36 33.69
CA GLY A 141 53.29 -19.47 33.36
C GLY A 141 53.96 -20.77 33.83
N ALA A 142 55.15 -21.04 33.29
CA ALA A 142 55.95 -22.21 33.60
C ALA A 142 57.44 -21.83 33.81
N PRO A 143 57.92 -21.65 35.07
CA PRO A 143 57.18 -21.81 36.33
C PRO A 143 56.09 -20.74 36.52
N PRO A 144 55.10 -20.98 37.40
CA PRO A 144 54.05 -20.00 37.67
C PRO A 144 54.60 -18.67 38.18
N VAL A 145 54.06 -17.57 37.67
CA VAL A 145 54.47 -16.21 38.00
C VAL A 145 53.70 -15.73 39.23
N VAL A 146 54.40 -15.38 40.29
CA VAL A 146 53.80 -14.91 41.55
C VAL A 146 53.60 -13.40 41.56
N THR A 147 52.52 -12.95 42.20
CA THR A 147 52.10 -11.55 42.27
C THR A 147 52.83 -10.80 43.39
N VAL A 148 53.90 -10.09 43.01
CA VAL A 148 54.77 -9.34 43.94
C VAL A 148 55.29 -8.03 43.32
N VAL A 149 55.53 -7.03 44.17
CA VAL A 149 56.36 -5.86 43.87
C VAL A 149 57.70 -6.00 44.59
N VAL A 150 58.79 -5.53 43.99
CA VAL A 150 60.15 -5.62 44.55
C VAL A 150 60.54 -4.27 45.14
N VAL A 151 60.89 -4.26 46.43
CA VAL A 151 61.18 -3.06 47.23
C VAL A 151 62.37 -3.36 48.14
N ASP A 152 63.39 -2.50 48.14
CA ASP A 152 64.64 -2.71 48.91
C ASP A 152 65.27 -4.12 48.73
N GLY A 153 65.10 -4.73 47.55
CA GLY A 153 65.55 -6.09 47.22
C GLY A 153 64.69 -7.23 47.79
N ALA A 154 63.56 -6.93 48.44
CA ALA A 154 62.60 -7.90 48.95
C ALA A 154 61.32 -7.93 48.11
N SER A 155 60.71 -9.11 47.98
CA SER A 155 59.39 -9.26 47.36
C SER A 155 58.29 -8.98 48.39
N VAL A 156 57.39 -8.06 48.05
CA VAL A 156 56.20 -7.69 48.84
C VAL A 156 54.97 -8.08 48.03
N VAL A 157 54.01 -8.77 48.66
CA VAL A 157 52.71 -9.04 48.04
C VAL A 157 51.85 -7.77 48.18
N PRO A 158 51.40 -7.15 47.07
CA PRO A 158 50.55 -5.97 47.11
C PRO A 158 49.11 -6.34 47.47
N THR A 159 48.31 -5.34 47.85
CA THR A 159 46.85 -5.46 47.80
C THR A 159 46.41 -5.54 46.34
N GLN A 160 45.40 -6.35 46.07
CA GLN A 160 44.97 -6.73 44.71
C GLN A 160 43.50 -6.39 44.54
N ASN A 161 43.19 -5.55 43.56
CA ASN A 161 41.82 -5.23 43.13
C ASN A 161 41.58 -5.81 41.74
N SER A 162 40.67 -6.77 41.64
CA SER A 162 40.27 -7.40 40.39
C SER A 162 39.45 -6.48 39.49
N GLY A 163 39.51 -6.71 38.18
CA GLY A 163 38.66 -6.04 37.21
C GLY A 163 37.33 -6.79 37.07
N SER A 164 36.21 -6.05 37.01
CA SER A 164 34.89 -6.61 36.68
C SER A 164 34.61 -6.31 35.21
N VAL A 165 34.28 -7.33 34.43
CA VAL A 165 33.99 -7.20 33.00
C VAL A 165 32.57 -7.66 32.74
N ASP A 166 31.76 -6.80 32.14
CA ASP A 166 30.45 -7.17 31.62
C ASP A 166 30.59 -7.51 30.14
N VAL A 167 30.43 -8.80 29.80
CA VAL A 167 30.26 -9.23 28.41
C VAL A 167 28.78 -9.07 28.06
N VAL A 168 28.48 -8.24 27.07
CA VAL A 168 27.10 -7.93 26.66
C VAL A 168 26.77 -8.59 25.33
N GLY A 169 25.57 -9.19 25.23
CA GLY A 169 25.09 -9.75 23.96
C GLY A 169 24.95 -8.67 22.89
N VAL A 170 25.29 -9.00 21.65
CA VAL A 170 24.98 -8.17 20.48
C VAL A 170 23.57 -8.48 19.99
N PRO A 171 22.75 -7.49 19.58
CA PRO A 171 21.46 -7.77 18.97
C PRO A 171 21.60 -8.59 17.68
N ASP A 172 20.67 -9.54 17.49
CA ASP A 172 20.46 -10.19 16.20
C ASP A 172 20.12 -9.13 15.11
N PRO A 173 20.40 -9.42 13.82
CA PRO A 173 19.99 -8.56 12.73
C PRO A 173 18.46 -8.39 12.72
N ALA A 174 17.98 -7.16 12.51
CA ALA A 174 16.56 -6.84 12.51
C ALA A 174 16.19 -6.12 11.20
N PHE A 175 15.27 -6.72 10.44
CA PHE A 175 14.80 -6.20 9.16
C PHE A 175 13.36 -5.71 9.26
N THR A 176 13.02 -4.67 8.52
CA THR A 176 11.63 -4.23 8.33
C THR A 176 11.23 -4.42 6.88
N TYR A 177 10.02 -4.93 6.66
CA TYR A 177 9.33 -4.90 5.38
C TYR A 177 8.35 -3.74 5.36
N HIS A 178 8.41 -2.94 4.30
CA HIS A 178 7.50 -1.81 4.11
C HIS A 178 6.66 -2.06 2.86
N ALA A 179 5.34 -1.98 3.00
CA ALA A 179 4.43 -1.91 1.88
C ALA A 179 4.13 -0.43 1.60
N GLY A 180 4.38 0.02 0.38
CA GLY A 180 4.20 1.42 0.02
C GLY A 180 2.74 1.89 0.01
N GLU A 181 2.57 3.20 -0.08
CA GLU A 181 1.27 3.83 -0.40
C GLU A 181 1.17 4.09 -1.91
N SER A 182 -0.02 3.90 -2.47
CA SER A 182 -0.31 4.19 -3.87
C SER A 182 -1.73 4.77 -4.02
N SER A 183 -2.04 5.30 -5.19
CA SER A 183 -3.38 5.82 -5.50
C SER A 183 -3.77 5.55 -6.94
N ALA A 184 -5.02 5.16 -7.15
CA ALA A 184 -5.61 5.03 -8.48
C ALA A 184 -6.95 5.74 -8.54
N ASN A 185 -7.30 6.19 -9.73
CA ASN A 185 -8.58 6.82 -10.03
C ASN A 185 -9.45 5.81 -10.79
N TYR A 186 -10.74 5.74 -10.48
CA TYR A 186 -11.70 4.89 -11.19
C TYR A 186 -12.97 5.67 -11.54
N ASN A 187 -13.69 5.20 -12.55
CA ASN A 187 -15.01 5.70 -12.88
C ASN A 187 -16.07 4.89 -12.09
N PRO A 188 -16.96 5.53 -11.30
CA PRO A 188 -18.03 4.81 -10.59
C PRO A 188 -18.94 3.96 -11.48
N ALA A 189 -19.08 4.26 -12.78
CA ALA A 189 -19.94 3.50 -13.68
C ALA A 189 -19.43 2.07 -13.97
N ASP A 190 -18.11 1.87 -14.05
CA ASP A 190 -17.50 0.56 -14.34
C ASP A 190 -16.66 0.00 -13.18
N GLY A 191 -16.27 0.84 -12.22
CA GLY A 191 -15.48 0.47 -11.05
C GLY A 191 -14.02 0.13 -11.32
N ASN A 192 -13.48 0.42 -12.52
CA ASN A 192 -12.17 -0.08 -12.95
C ASN A 192 -11.03 0.88 -12.60
N ALA A 193 -10.04 0.36 -11.89
CA ALA A 193 -8.75 0.98 -11.62
C ALA A 193 -7.63 -0.07 -11.58
N SER A 194 -6.40 0.40 -11.78
CA SER A 194 -5.18 -0.38 -11.56
C SER A 194 -4.17 0.46 -10.78
N ALA A 195 -3.44 -0.18 -9.86
CA ALA A 195 -2.43 0.47 -9.03
C ALA A 195 -1.18 -0.41 -8.91
N SER A 196 -0.01 0.21 -8.87
CA SER A 196 1.25 -0.44 -8.53
C SER A 196 1.73 0.03 -7.17
N VAL A 197 2.26 -0.89 -6.35
CA VAL A 197 2.79 -0.63 -5.01
C VAL A 197 4.21 -1.14 -4.91
N ALA A 198 5.13 -0.25 -4.57
CA ALA A 198 6.50 -0.61 -4.24
C ALA A 198 6.56 -1.30 -2.87
N ILE A 199 7.32 -2.39 -2.77
CA ILE A 199 7.57 -3.15 -1.55
C ILE A 199 9.07 -3.16 -1.31
N SER A 200 9.49 -2.75 -0.12
CA SER A 200 10.89 -2.52 0.23
C SER A 200 11.31 -3.22 1.51
N ILE A 201 12.63 -3.41 1.65
CA ILE A 201 13.28 -3.98 2.83
C ILE A 201 14.30 -2.97 3.35
N SER A 202 14.37 -2.82 4.68
CA SER A 202 15.46 -2.10 5.37
C SER A 202 16.01 -2.94 6.53
N GLU A 203 17.24 -2.64 6.96
CA GLU A 203 17.89 -3.24 8.14
C GLU A 203 18.16 -2.16 9.20
N THR A 204 17.97 -2.51 10.47
CA THR A 204 18.27 -1.61 11.60
C THR A 204 19.77 -1.55 11.88
N ASP A 205 20.37 -0.36 11.81
CA ASP A 205 21.78 -0.15 12.17
C ASP A 205 22.02 -0.30 13.68
N ASN A 206 22.38 -1.52 14.08
CA ASN A 206 22.82 -1.87 15.43
C ASN A 206 24.36 -1.85 15.60
N SER A 207 25.12 -1.29 14.65
CA SER A 207 26.60 -1.28 14.71
C SER A 207 27.16 -0.55 15.93
N GLY A 208 26.45 0.47 16.41
CA GLY A 208 26.77 1.17 17.66
C GLY A 208 26.70 0.31 18.92
N LEU A 209 26.11 -0.89 18.83
CA LEU A 209 26.02 -1.90 19.89
C LEU A 209 26.98 -3.09 19.65
N GLY A 210 27.82 -3.02 18.61
CA GLY A 210 28.77 -4.09 18.24
C GLY A 210 28.20 -5.17 17.31
N ALA A 211 26.93 -5.08 16.90
CA ALA A 211 26.36 -5.99 15.92
C ALA A 211 26.96 -5.76 14.50
N PRO A 212 27.10 -6.80 13.67
CA PRO A 212 27.41 -6.62 12.25
C PRO A 212 26.34 -5.79 11.55
N PHE A 213 26.73 -4.86 10.68
CA PHE A 213 25.81 -4.10 9.83
C PHE A 213 26.53 -3.54 8.58
N PRO A 214 25.87 -3.52 7.41
CA PRO A 214 24.66 -4.28 7.10
C PRO A 214 24.98 -5.78 6.97
N ASN A 215 23.98 -6.62 7.18
CA ASN A 215 24.10 -8.07 7.02
C ASN A 215 23.80 -8.50 5.58
N GLU A 216 24.63 -9.39 5.06
CA GLU A 216 24.45 -9.98 3.73
C GLU A 216 23.30 -10.99 3.76
N THR A 217 22.19 -10.70 3.06
CA THR A 217 21.03 -11.60 2.97
C THR A 217 21.17 -12.60 1.81
N GLN A 218 20.52 -13.77 1.90
CA GLN A 218 20.53 -14.83 0.87
C GLN A 218 19.18 -15.06 0.18
N GLY A 219 18.13 -14.39 0.64
CA GLY A 219 16.75 -14.58 0.18
C GLY A 219 15.76 -13.98 1.17
N PHE A 220 14.49 -14.05 0.81
CA PHE A 220 13.37 -13.66 1.66
C PHE A 220 12.10 -14.41 1.25
N SER A 221 11.11 -14.45 2.15
CA SER A 221 9.74 -14.79 1.80
C SER A 221 8.76 -13.78 2.38
N MET A 222 7.67 -13.55 1.68
CA MET A 222 6.69 -12.52 1.97
C MET A 222 5.27 -13.03 1.76
N GLY A 223 4.35 -12.63 2.64
CA GLY A 223 2.91 -12.76 2.50
C GLY A 223 2.25 -11.41 2.79
N LEU A 224 1.61 -10.82 1.79
CA LEU A 224 0.93 -9.53 1.91
C LEU A 224 -0.54 -9.69 1.52
N SER A 225 -1.43 -9.41 2.46
CA SER A 225 -2.88 -9.43 2.26
C SER A 225 -3.39 -8.10 1.70
N ASN A 226 -4.53 -8.14 0.99
CA ASN A 226 -5.22 -6.94 0.50
C ASN A 226 -6.72 -6.97 0.83
N GLY A 227 -7.33 -5.78 0.90
CA GLY A 227 -8.78 -5.61 0.99
C GLY A 227 -9.53 -6.15 -0.24
N SER A 228 -10.84 -6.41 -0.08
CA SER A 228 -11.72 -6.99 -1.10
C SER A 228 -11.93 -6.14 -2.35
N GLU A 229 -11.55 -4.88 -2.28
CA GLU A 229 -11.69 -3.86 -3.31
C GLU A 229 -10.70 -4.08 -4.46
N VAL A 230 -9.62 -4.83 -4.24
CA VAL A 230 -8.60 -5.12 -5.26
C VAL A 230 -8.26 -6.60 -5.32
N THR A 231 -7.65 -7.00 -6.43
CA THR A 231 -6.96 -8.29 -6.57
C THR A 231 -5.57 -8.06 -7.17
N PRO A 232 -4.53 -8.80 -6.73
CA PRO A 232 -3.18 -8.65 -7.26
C PRO A 232 -3.06 -9.36 -8.61
N THR A 233 -2.52 -8.67 -9.59
CA THR A 233 -2.37 -9.14 -10.98
C THR A 233 -0.93 -9.55 -11.31
N ALA A 234 0.06 -8.95 -10.63
CA ALA A 234 1.47 -9.32 -10.75
C ALA A 234 2.27 -9.00 -9.47
N VAL A 235 3.37 -9.74 -9.27
CA VAL A 235 4.39 -9.46 -8.26
C VAL A 235 5.72 -9.44 -8.99
N ASN A 236 6.18 -8.24 -9.35
CA ASN A 236 7.36 -8.05 -10.20
C ASN A 236 8.59 -7.88 -9.31
N LEU A 237 9.47 -8.88 -9.30
CA LEU A 237 10.72 -8.86 -8.53
C LEU A 237 11.77 -7.95 -9.20
N ASP A 238 12.27 -6.97 -8.44
CA ASP A 238 13.34 -6.05 -8.85
C ASP A 238 14.58 -6.30 -7.99
N LEU A 239 15.53 -7.08 -8.52
CA LEU A 239 16.80 -7.39 -7.87
C LEU A 239 17.96 -7.09 -8.84
N PRO A 240 19.15 -6.70 -8.32
CA PRO A 240 20.33 -6.43 -9.16
C PRO A 240 20.93 -7.68 -9.83
N PHE A 241 20.34 -8.86 -9.59
CA PHE A 241 20.69 -10.15 -10.16
C PHE A 241 19.43 -10.99 -10.36
N ALA A 242 19.49 -11.98 -11.26
CA ALA A 242 18.45 -13.01 -11.32
C ALA A 242 18.60 -13.96 -10.12
N ALA A 243 17.51 -14.18 -9.38
CA ALA A 243 17.47 -15.17 -8.30
C ALA A 243 17.40 -16.60 -8.87
N ASP A 244 18.06 -17.56 -8.20
CA ASP A 244 17.96 -18.99 -8.57
C ASP A 244 16.54 -19.55 -8.35
N PHE A 245 15.76 -18.96 -7.46
CA PHE A 245 14.34 -19.25 -7.24
C PHE A 245 13.58 -17.97 -6.87
N ALA A 246 12.46 -17.74 -7.55
CA ALA A 246 11.49 -16.70 -7.24
C ALA A 246 10.12 -17.18 -7.72
N GLU A 247 9.26 -17.62 -6.81
CA GLU A 247 7.92 -18.14 -7.13
C GLU A 247 6.89 -17.33 -6.34
N SER A 248 5.95 -16.69 -7.05
CA SER A 248 4.83 -15.95 -6.46
C SER A 248 3.51 -16.67 -6.72
N ASN A 249 2.56 -16.46 -5.81
CA ASN A 249 1.20 -17.00 -5.90
C ASN A 249 0.21 -15.88 -5.61
N LEU A 250 -0.71 -15.65 -6.55
CA LEU A 250 -1.72 -14.61 -6.49
C LEU A 250 -3.02 -15.21 -5.94
N LEU A 251 -3.55 -14.59 -4.89
CA LEU A 251 -4.79 -14.99 -4.22
C LEU A 251 -5.80 -13.83 -4.32
N SER A 252 -7.08 -14.10 -4.12
CA SER A 252 -8.11 -13.04 -4.12
C SER A 252 -7.97 -12.06 -2.94
N ASN A 253 -7.23 -12.45 -1.89
CA ASN A 253 -7.07 -11.69 -0.64
C ASN A 253 -5.60 -11.32 -0.36
N GLY A 254 -4.70 -11.43 -1.33
CA GLY A 254 -3.28 -11.15 -1.16
C GLY A 254 -2.38 -11.88 -2.14
N TRP A 255 -1.07 -11.79 -1.94
CA TRP A 255 -0.08 -12.59 -2.65
C TRP A 255 1.01 -13.07 -1.71
N THR A 256 1.63 -14.19 -2.08
CA THR A 256 2.82 -14.72 -1.39
C THR A 256 3.96 -14.89 -2.38
N ILE A 257 5.20 -14.69 -1.95
CA ILE A 257 6.39 -14.99 -2.75
C ILE A 257 7.49 -15.61 -1.88
N GLY A 258 8.24 -16.57 -2.43
CA GLY A 258 9.49 -17.06 -1.87
C GLY A 258 10.64 -16.82 -2.83
N VAL A 259 11.76 -16.26 -2.33
CA VAL A 259 12.92 -15.86 -3.12
C VAL A 259 14.20 -16.44 -2.50
N VAL A 260 15.00 -17.14 -3.30
CA VAL A 260 16.36 -17.61 -2.95
C VAL A 260 17.34 -17.07 -3.98
N TYR A 261 18.27 -16.23 -3.56
CA TYR A 261 19.17 -15.53 -4.49
C TYR A 261 20.15 -16.49 -5.18
N SER A 262 20.71 -17.46 -4.45
CA SER A 262 21.45 -18.57 -5.04
C SER A 262 21.51 -19.82 -4.16
N PHE A 263 21.23 -20.98 -4.75
CA PHE A 263 21.34 -22.29 -4.06
C PHE A 263 22.79 -22.74 -3.84
N THR A 264 23.73 -22.27 -4.67
CA THR A 264 25.17 -22.59 -4.53
C THR A 264 25.91 -21.59 -3.66
N GLY A 265 25.25 -20.50 -3.25
CA GLY A 265 25.89 -19.27 -2.80
C GLY A 265 26.53 -18.50 -3.96
N GLY A 266 26.71 -17.19 -3.79
CA GLY A 266 27.38 -16.32 -4.75
C GLY A 266 26.70 -14.96 -4.95
N ASN A 267 25.37 -14.92 -4.80
CA ASN A 267 24.58 -13.68 -4.76
C ASN A 267 24.13 -13.42 -3.31
N THR A 268 24.37 -12.21 -2.83
CA THR A 268 23.84 -11.67 -1.57
C THR A 268 23.40 -10.22 -1.78
N LEU A 269 22.54 -9.71 -0.90
CA LEU A 269 22.07 -8.33 -0.95
C LEU A 269 21.94 -7.77 0.48
N PRO A 270 22.71 -6.74 0.86
CA PRO A 270 22.52 -6.01 2.12
C PRO A 270 21.45 -4.92 1.98
N PHE A 271 20.80 -4.53 3.08
CA PHE A 271 19.73 -3.52 3.12
C PHE A 271 20.03 -2.34 4.07
N PRO A 272 21.16 -1.60 3.91
CA PRO A 272 21.55 -0.52 4.82
C PRO A 272 20.63 0.71 4.78
N GLU A 273 19.84 0.85 3.72
CA GLU A 273 18.78 1.84 3.54
C GLU A 273 17.57 1.12 2.94
N GLU A 274 16.39 1.73 3.05
CA GLU A 274 15.15 1.20 2.46
C GLU A 274 15.32 0.97 0.94
N THR A 275 15.21 -0.29 0.54
CA THR A 275 15.47 -0.73 -0.83
C THR A 275 14.25 -1.46 -1.39
N THR A 276 13.63 -0.93 -2.44
CA THR A 276 12.56 -1.62 -3.17
C THR A 276 13.09 -2.93 -3.77
N VAL A 277 12.37 -4.03 -3.52
CA VAL A 277 12.67 -5.36 -4.07
C VAL A 277 11.53 -5.92 -4.92
N ILE A 278 10.32 -5.40 -4.79
CA ILE A 278 9.14 -5.84 -5.54
C ILE A 278 8.30 -4.61 -5.94
N ASN A 279 7.71 -4.66 -7.13
CA ASN A 279 6.57 -3.82 -7.51
C ASN A 279 5.34 -4.73 -7.72
N ALA A 280 4.37 -4.67 -6.81
CA ALA A 280 3.14 -5.45 -6.87
C ALA A 280 2.05 -4.67 -7.59
N ASP A 281 1.44 -5.26 -8.61
CA ASP A 281 0.37 -4.66 -9.39
C ASP A 281 -0.99 -5.23 -8.95
N TYR A 282 -1.98 -4.35 -8.89
CA TYR A 282 -3.35 -4.65 -8.45
C TYR A 282 -4.37 -4.07 -9.42
N GLU A 283 -5.54 -4.70 -9.52
CA GLU A 283 -6.71 -4.18 -10.23
C GLU A 283 -7.97 -4.32 -9.37
N THR A 284 -8.94 -3.41 -9.55
CA THR A 284 -10.26 -3.51 -8.90
C THR A 284 -11.17 -4.53 -9.59
N GLY A 285 -11.00 -4.74 -10.90
CA GLY A 285 -11.82 -5.67 -11.69
C GLY A 285 -13.32 -5.34 -11.67
N GLY A 286 -13.66 -4.06 -11.51
CA GLY A 286 -15.03 -3.55 -11.39
C GLY A 286 -15.66 -3.65 -10.00
N SER A 287 -14.89 -4.02 -8.97
CA SER A 287 -15.36 -4.07 -7.56
C SER A 287 -15.97 -2.77 -7.05
N MET A 288 -15.51 -1.62 -7.58
CA MET A 288 -15.91 -0.28 -7.18
C MET A 288 -17.10 0.28 -7.98
N ALA A 289 -17.79 -0.56 -8.77
CA ALA A 289 -18.92 -0.11 -9.58
C ALA A 289 -20.10 0.31 -8.69
N GLY A 290 -20.56 1.56 -8.85
CA GLY A 290 -21.57 2.21 -8.02
C GLY A 290 -21.03 2.89 -6.76
N ASP A 291 -19.71 2.95 -6.55
CA ASP A 291 -19.07 3.68 -5.45
C ASP A 291 -18.63 5.08 -5.92
N GLU A 292 -19.31 6.13 -5.43
CA GLU A 292 -19.03 7.54 -5.74
C GLU A 292 -18.15 8.22 -4.66
N ASP A 293 -17.91 7.58 -3.52
CA ASP A 293 -17.19 8.15 -2.37
C ASP A 293 -15.69 7.81 -2.40
N GLY A 294 -15.32 6.67 -2.98
CA GLY A 294 -13.95 6.14 -2.98
C GLY A 294 -13.60 5.36 -1.71
N ALA A 295 -12.44 4.69 -1.74
CA ALA A 295 -12.00 3.79 -0.67
C ALA A 295 -10.49 3.87 -0.41
N THR A 296 -10.07 3.53 0.81
CA THR A 296 -8.66 3.24 1.13
C THR A 296 -8.53 1.77 1.45
N VAL A 297 -7.85 1.05 0.57
CA VAL A 297 -7.62 -0.39 0.66
C VAL A 297 -6.37 -0.64 1.48
N ALA A 298 -6.49 -1.38 2.58
CA ALA A 298 -5.34 -1.76 3.39
C ALA A 298 -4.52 -2.87 2.71
N LEU A 299 -3.19 -2.76 2.80
CA LEU A 299 -2.25 -3.82 2.45
C LEU A 299 -1.49 -4.24 3.72
N THR A 300 -1.85 -5.39 4.28
CA THR A 300 -1.39 -5.82 5.61
C THR A 300 -0.54 -7.08 5.52
N TRP A 301 0.61 -7.07 6.18
CA TRP A 301 1.52 -8.23 6.22
C TRP A 301 0.90 -9.41 6.99
N ASP A 302 0.96 -10.61 6.41
CA ASP A 302 0.27 -11.81 6.91
C ASP A 302 1.11 -13.09 6.78
N ASP A 303 1.69 -13.56 7.89
CA ASP A 303 2.42 -14.83 7.98
C ASP A 303 1.53 -16.07 7.81
N GLY A 304 0.21 -15.89 7.89
CA GLY A 304 -0.81 -16.93 7.69
C GLY A 304 -1.21 -17.12 6.24
N LEU A 305 -0.76 -16.25 5.32
CA LEU A 305 -1.24 -16.21 3.95
C LEU A 305 -0.68 -17.37 3.11
N GLY A 306 -1.56 -17.99 2.31
CA GLY A 306 -1.21 -19.11 1.43
C GLY A 306 -1.50 -20.50 2.02
N SER A 307 -1.21 -21.54 1.23
CA SER A 307 -1.37 -22.94 1.63
C SER A 307 -0.30 -23.83 0.98
N PRO A 308 0.82 -24.13 1.68
CA PRO A 308 1.11 -23.78 3.07
C PRO A 308 1.28 -22.26 3.28
N PRO A 309 1.06 -21.75 4.51
CA PRO A 309 1.35 -20.37 4.85
C PRO A 309 2.81 -19.98 4.57
N VAL A 310 3.02 -18.72 4.17
CA VAL A 310 4.34 -18.13 3.88
C VAL A 310 4.64 -17.05 4.92
N ALA A 311 5.65 -17.30 5.76
CA ALA A 311 6.09 -16.35 6.78
C ALA A 311 6.93 -15.22 6.18
N ASN A 312 6.86 -14.03 6.80
CA ASN A 312 7.62 -12.84 6.44
C ASN A 312 9.02 -12.89 7.09
N VAL A 313 9.98 -13.50 6.38
CA VAL A 313 11.33 -13.75 6.90
C VAL A 313 12.44 -13.41 5.90
N VAL A 314 13.50 -12.77 6.39
CA VAL A 314 14.76 -12.57 5.66
C VAL A 314 15.72 -13.70 6.00
N VAL A 315 16.51 -14.16 5.02
CA VAL A 315 17.53 -15.19 5.25
C VAL A 315 18.91 -14.55 5.45
N VAL A 316 19.51 -14.75 6.62
CA VAL A 316 20.88 -14.29 6.95
C VAL A 316 21.70 -15.45 7.52
N GLY A 317 22.90 -15.67 6.98
CA GLY A 317 23.76 -16.80 7.38
C GLY A 317 23.13 -18.18 7.14
N GLY A 318 22.05 -18.26 6.35
CA GLY A 318 21.22 -19.46 6.19
C GLY A 318 20.18 -19.70 7.32
N ALA A 319 20.05 -18.78 8.28
CA ALA A 319 18.96 -18.76 9.25
C ALA A 319 17.83 -17.85 8.75
N SER A 320 16.58 -18.16 9.14
CA SER A 320 15.42 -17.29 8.92
C SER A 320 15.30 -16.31 10.09
N VAL A 321 15.14 -15.03 9.75
CA VAL A 321 14.96 -13.91 10.68
C VAL A 321 13.60 -13.29 10.39
N ASP A 322 12.73 -13.25 11.40
CA ASP A 322 11.39 -12.62 11.28
C ASP A 322 11.53 -11.11 11.03
N ALA A 323 10.79 -10.58 10.08
CA ALA A 323 10.79 -9.14 9.77
C ALA A 323 9.75 -8.39 10.64
N SER A 324 10.10 -7.18 11.10
CA SER A 324 9.09 -6.19 11.48
C SER A 324 8.33 -5.72 10.23
N THR A 325 7.10 -5.28 10.41
CA THR A 325 6.17 -5.00 9.30
C THR A 325 5.59 -3.60 9.39
N GLU A 326 5.67 -2.88 8.28
CA GLU A 326 4.97 -1.60 8.05
C GLU A 326 3.97 -1.80 6.92
N ASP A 327 2.68 -1.76 7.28
CA ASP A 327 1.54 -1.92 6.36
C ASP A 327 1.45 -0.74 5.38
N GLY A 328 0.89 -1.03 4.20
CA GLY A 328 0.70 -0.07 3.10
C GLY A 328 -0.77 0.17 2.78
N SER A 329 -1.03 0.95 1.73
CA SER A 329 -2.40 1.17 1.27
C SER A 329 -2.52 1.55 -0.22
N ILE A 330 -3.70 1.33 -0.78
CA ILE A 330 -4.08 1.85 -2.10
C ILE A 330 -5.30 2.76 -1.90
N THR A 331 -5.17 4.05 -2.22
CA THR A 331 -6.30 4.99 -2.22
C THR A 331 -6.97 4.97 -3.59
N LEU A 332 -8.22 4.53 -3.62
CA LEU A 332 -9.08 4.50 -4.80
C LEU A 332 -9.97 5.75 -4.79
N ASN A 333 -9.70 6.70 -5.68
CA ASN A 333 -10.48 7.92 -5.81
C ASN A 333 -11.58 7.73 -6.86
N ALA A 334 -12.84 7.91 -6.47
CA ALA A 334 -13.94 8.03 -7.41
C ALA A 334 -13.75 9.28 -8.29
N VAL A 335 -13.84 9.12 -9.60
CA VAL A 335 -13.78 10.19 -10.58
C VAL A 335 -15.10 10.21 -11.34
N VAL A 336 -16.04 10.97 -10.81
CA VAL A 336 -17.35 11.21 -11.44
C VAL A 336 -17.14 12.04 -12.71
N THR A 337 -17.51 11.48 -13.86
CA THR A 337 -17.54 12.19 -15.14
C THR A 337 -18.98 12.40 -15.58
N ILE A 338 -19.24 13.52 -16.25
CA ILE A 338 -20.58 13.89 -16.70
C ILE A 338 -20.95 13.07 -17.94
N ASP A 339 -22.11 12.41 -17.90
CA ASP A 339 -22.69 11.73 -19.06
C ASP A 339 -22.85 12.70 -20.23
N TYR A 340 -22.78 12.21 -21.46
CA TYR A 340 -23.02 13.02 -22.65
C TYR A 340 -23.61 12.20 -23.81
N ILE A 341 -24.05 12.88 -24.85
CA ILE A 341 -24.43 12.28 -26.13
C ILE A 341 -23.44 12.76 -27.19
N ARG A 342 -22.79 11.84 -27.90
CA ARG A 342 -21.85 12.16 -28.97
C ARG A 342 -22.57 12.81 -30.14
N GLY A 343 -22.20 14.05 -30.44
CA GLY A 343 -22.81 14.90 -31.43
C GLY A 343 -23.81 15.92 -30.86
N ASP A 344 -24.13 15.90 -29.57
CA ASP A 344 -24.94 16.92 -28.90
C ASP A 344 -24.04 18.09 -28.49
N ALA A 345 -23.78 18.99 -29.44
CA ALA A 345 -22.83 20.08 -29.27
C ALA A 345 -23.43 21.26 -28.50
N ASN A 346 -24.76 21.42 -28.58
CA ASN A 346 -25.50 22.51 -27.96
C ASN A 346 -26.10 22.15 -26.58
N SER A 347 -26.05 20.87 -26.19
CA SER A 347 -26.59 20.31 -24.95
C SER A 347 -28.13 20.37 -24.84
N ASP A 348 -28.83 20.05 -25.93
CA ASP A 348 -30.30 19.98 -26.04
C ASP A 348 -30.89 18.54 -26.04
N GLU A 349 -30.03 17.56 -25.71
CA GLU A 349 -30.31 16.12 -25.66
C GLU A 349 -30.62 15.49 -27.04
N ARG A 350 -30.48 16.24 -28.16
CA ARG A 350 -30.85 15.74 -29.50
C ARG A 350 -29.82 16.07 -30.57
N VAL A 351 -29.01 15.10 -30.98
CA VAL A 351 -28.11 15.24 -32.14
C VAL A 351 -28.88 15.57 -33.42
N ASN A 352 -28.84 16.83 -33.82
CA ASN A 352 -29.63 17.38 -34.93
C ASN A 352 -28.81 18.38 -35.76
N ILE A 353 -29.46 19.16 -36.64
CA ILE A 353 -28.75 20.11 -37.52
C ILE A 353 -28.23 21.32 -36.73
N ALA A 354 -28.85 21.64 -35.59
CA ALA A 354 -28.42 22.71 -34.69
C ALA A 354 -26.99 22.49 -34.18
N ASP A 355 -26.60 21.25 -33.89
CA ASP A 355 -25.26 20.89 -33.37
C ASP A 355 -24.15 21.10 -34.39
N GLY A 356 -24.37 20.65 -35.63
CA GLY A 356 -23.45 20.93 -36.72
C GLY A 356 -23.32 22.43 -36.99
N ILE A 357 -24.39 23.22 -36.77
CA ILE A 357 -24.32 24.68 -36.83
C ILE A 357 -23.54 25.24 -35.62
N TRP A 358 -23.76 24.71 -34.42
CA TRP A 358 -23.11 25.14 -33.18
C TRP A 358 -21.59 24.99 -33.27
N ILE A 359 -21.09 23.82 -33.69
CA ILE A 359 -19.66 23.56 -33.90
C ILE A 359 -19.04 24.59 -34.86
N ILE A 360 -19.72 24.91 -35.98
CA ILE A 360 -19.25 25.93 -36.93
C ILE A 360 -19.26 27.35 -36.33
N TYR A 361 -20.27 27.68 -35.52
CA TYR A 361 -20.35 28.96 -34.83
C TYR A 361 -19.23 29.13 -33.81
N GLU A 362 -18.92 28.09 -33.04
CA GLU A 362 -17.84 28.10 -32.08
C GLU A 362 -16.48 28.27 -32.79
N LEU A 363 -16.16 27.39 -33.75
CA LEU A 363 -14.86 27.35 -34.44
C LEU A 363 -14.53 28.62 -35.23
N PHE A 364 -15.51 29.28 -35.85
CA PHE A 364 -15.25 30.38 -36.81
C PHE A 364 -15.90 31.72 -36.47
N LEU A 365 -16.95 31.74 -35.66
CA LEU A 365 -17.77 32.95 -35.44
C LEU A 365 -17.72 33.48 -33.99
N SER A 366 -16.87 32.89 -33.15
CA SER A 366 -16.80 33.18 -31.71
C SER A 366 -18.16 33.02 -31.02
N GLY A 367 -18.88 31.96 -31.39
CA GLY A 367 -20.10 31.53 -30.71
C GLY A 367 -19.87 31.08 -29.27
N PRO A 368 -20.92 30.70 -28.53
CA PRO A 368 -20.80 30.09 -27.22
C PRO A 368 -19.95 28.81 -27.31
N VAL A 369 -19.07 28.62 -26.33
CA VAL A 369 -18.26 27.41 -26.19
C VAL A 369 -19.10 26.36 -25.48
N SER A 370 -19.15 25.14 -26.04
CA SER A 370 -19.82 24.02 -25.35
C SER A 370 -19.13 23.68 -24.02
N THR A 371 -19.92 23.43 -22.98
CA THR A 371 -19.48 22.94 -21.66
C THR A 371 -19.10 21.47 -21.67
N CYS A 372 -19.45 20.73 -22.74
CA CYS A 372 -19.07 19.35 -22.96
C CYS A 372 -18.19 19.20 -24.22
N PRO A 373 -16.88 19.53 -24.14
CA PRO A 373 -15.96 19.42 -25.26
C PRO A 373 -16.01 18.11 -26.04
N ILE A 374 -16.10 16.97 -25.33
CA ILE A 374 -16.11 15.62 -25.91
C ILE A 374 -17.38 15.29 -26.72
N ALA A 375 -18.51 15.94 -26.42
CA ALA A 375 -19.74 15.79 -27.21
C ALA A 375 -19.62 16.35 -28.63
N ARG A 376 -18.69 17.28 -28.86
CA ARG A 376 -18.46 17.90 -30.18
C ARG A 376 -17.55 17.08 -31.11
N ASP A 377 -16.78 16.13 -30.57
CA ASP A 377 -16.08 15.11 -31.37
C ASP A 377 -17.11 14.07 -31.83
N ALA A 378 -17.94 14.52 -32.78
CA ALA A 378 -19.06 13.77 -33.32
C ALA A 378 -18.59 12.60 -34.18
N ASN A 379 -17.40 12.73 -34.78
CA ASN A 379 -16.82 11.71 -35.64
C ASN A 379 -16.00 10.65 -34.87
N GLY A 380 -15.50 11.00 -33.67
CA GLY A 380 -14.76 10.13 -32.76
C GLY A 380 -13.25 10.02 -33.04
N ASP A 381 -12.63 11.03 -33.67
CA ASP A 381 -11.20 11.02 -34.00
C ASP A 381 -10.30 11.80 -33.02
N SER A 382 -10.88 12.24 -31.89
CA SER A 382 -10.22 13.02 -30.83
C SER A 382 -9.74 14.41 -31.25
N MET A 383 -10.28 14.95 -32.36
CA MET A 383 -10.15 16.34 -32.74
C MET A 383 -11.54 16.97 -32.88
N VAL A 384 -11.67 18.25 -32.50
CA VAL A 384 -12.90 19.02 -32.75
C VAL A 384 -12.64 19.99 -33.89
N ASP A 385 -13.12 19.67 -35.09
CA ASP A 385 -12.97 20.53 -36.27
C ASP A 385 -14.22 20.58 -37.19
N THR A 386 -14.07 21.03 -38.43
CA THR A 386 -15.16 21.04 -39.42
C THR A 386 -15.67 19.66 -39.81
N ALA A 387 -14.89 18.60 -39.63
CA ALA A 387 -15.26 17.22 -39.91
C ALA A 387 -16.45 16.78 -39.06
N ASP A 388 -16.54 17.21 -37.80
CA ASP A 388 -17.64 16.88 -36.89
C ASP A 388 -18.96 17.49 -37.32
N ALA A 389 -18.95 18.79 -37.65
CA ALA A 389 -20.13 19.45 -38.20
C ALA A 389 -20.60 18.77 -39.50
N VAL A 390 -19.66 18.41 -40.39
CA VAL A 390 -19.94 17.66 -41.62
C VAL A 390 -20.46 16.25 -41.32
N TYR A 391 -19.97 15.59 -40.27
CA TYR A 391 -20.44 14.28 -39.82
C TYR A 391 -21.90 14.34 -39.39
N ILE A 392 -22.25 15.29 -38.52
CA ILE A 392 -23.64 15.53 -38.06
C ILE A 392 -24.56 15.84 -39.24
N PHE A 393 -24.14 16.70 -40.17
CA PHE A 393 -24.94 16.98 -41.38
C PHE A 393 -25.10 15.75 -42.27
N ASN A 394 -24.06 14.93 -42.46
CA ASN A 394 -24.15 13.69 -43.23
C ASN A 394 -25.13 12.70 -42.57
N TYR A 395 -25.03 12.51 -41.25
CA TYR A 395 -25.95 11.69 -40.46
C TYR A 395 -27.40 12.15 -40.66
N ARG A 396 -27.72 13.43 -40.36
CA ARG A 396 -29.10 13.94 -40.37
C ARG A 396 -29.72 14.19 -41.75
N LEU A 397 -28.92 14.45 -42.80
CA LEU A 397 -29.44 14.84 -44.12
C LEU A 397 -29.18 13.81 -45.24
N LEU A 398 -28.17 12.95 -45.11
CA LEU A 398 -27.68 12.13 -46.22
C LEU A 398 -27.65 10.61 -45.89
N ASN A 399 -28.27 10.18 -44.79
CA ASN A 399 -28.20 8.81 -44.26
C ASN A 399 -26.75 8.36 -44.03
N GLY A 400 -25.93 9.25 -43.45
CA GLY A 400 -24.59 8.93 -42.97
C GLY A 400 -24.61 7.94 -41.80
N PRO A 401 -23.42 7.46 -41.37
CA PRO A 401 -23.31 6.64 -40.16
C PRO A 401 -23.87 7.39 -38.94
N LEU A 402 -24.43 6.62 -38.01
CA LEU A 402 -24.80 7.11 -36.67
C LEU A 402 -23.51 7.40 -35.87
N PRO A 403 -23.49 8.41 -34.99
CA PRO A 403 -22.38 8.62 -34.06
C PRO A 403 -22.03 7.35 -33.27
N ALA A 404 -20.75 7.20 -32.93
CA ALA A 404 -20.31 6.17 -31.99
C ALA A 404 -20.83 6.46 -30.57
N ALA A 405 -20.91 5.44 -29.73
CA ALA A 405 -21.34 5.58 -28.34
C ALA A 405 -20.50 6.65 -27.57
N PRO A 406 -21.08 7.34 -26.57
CA PRO A 406 -22.49 7.28 -26.14
C PRO A 406 -23.44 7.97 -27.14
N PHE A 407 -24.43 7.24 -27.67
CA PHE A 407 -25.44 7.70 -28.63
C PHE A 407 -26.46 6.56 -28.86
N PRO A 408 -27.78 6.82 -29.02
CA PRO A 408 -28.46 8.12 -28.89
C PRO A 408 -28.65 8.56 -27.44
N ASP A 409 -28.57 7.61 -26.50
CA ASP A 409 -28.77 7.84 -25.08
C ASP A 409 -27.51 8.41 -24.43
N CYS A 410 -27.73 9.10 -23.31
CA CYS A 410 -26.68 9.59 -22.42
C CYS A 410 -25.80 8.45 -21.89
N GLY A 411 -24.50 8.72 -21.77
CA GLY A 411 -23.56 7.85 -21.09
C GLY A 411 -22.13 8.37 -21.16
N GLN A 412 -21.18 7.52 -20.82
CA GLN A 412 -19.75 7.84 -20.82
C GLN A 412 -19.02 7.08 -21.93
N SER A 413 -17.78 7.49 -22.23
CA SER A 413 -16.86 6.76 -23.12
C SER A 413 -15.59 6.30 -22.40
N ASP A 414 -15.02 5.17 -22.85
CA ASP A 414 -13.75 4.64 -22.35
C ASP A 414 -12.67 5.73 -22.24
N GLY A 415 -12.11 5.90 -21.04
CA GLY A 415 -11.02 6.85 -20.77
C GLY A 415 -11.42 8.32 -20.60
N GLN A 416 -12.73 8.64 -20.56
CA GLN A 416 -13.23 9.98 -20.27
C GLN A 416 -12.73 10.51 -18.90
N THR A 417 -12.37 11.79 -18.84
CA THR A 417 -11.99 12.50 -17.60
C THR A 417 -13.01 13.61 -17.24
N PRO A 418 -12.98 14.17 -16.02
CA PRO A 418 -13.87 15.28 -15.64
C PRO A 418 -13.64 16.56 -16.45
N GLU A 419 -12.47 16.73 -17.05
CA GLU A 419 -12.15 17.87 -17.91
C GLU A 419 -12.79 17.77 -19.30
N ASP A 420 -13.16 16.58 -19.75
CA ASP A 420 -13.76 16.32 -21.07
C ASP A 420 -15.21 16.82 -21.17
N CYS A 421 -15.93 16.88 -20.04
CA CYS A 421 -17.30 17.34 -19.95
C CYS A 421 -17.61 17.93 -18.56
N SER A 422 -17.89 19.24 -18.51
CA SER A 422 -18.14 19.97 -17.26
C SER A 422 -19.62 20.21 -16.96
N ASP A 423 -20.47 20.16 -17.98
CA ASP A 423 -21.93 20.27 -17.93
C ASP A 423 -22.48 19.84 -19.32
N SER A 424 -23.60 19.13 -19.38
CA SER A 424 -24.20 18.61 -20.62
C SER A 424 -25.73 18.58 -20.52
N GLY A 425 -26.43 18.19 -21.59
CA GLY A 425 -27.88 17.95 -21.54
C GLY A 425 -28.26 16.75 -20.66
N CYS A 426 -27.30 15.83 -20.43
CA CYS A 426 -27.51 14.62 -19.64
C CYS A 426 -27.49 14.92 -18.14
N SER A 427 -28.63 15.38 -17.63
CA SER A 427 -28.85 15.47 -16.17
C SER A 427 -28.80 14.10 -15.49
N ASP A 428 -28.21 14.07 -14.29
CA ASP A 428 -27.84 12.89 -13.47
C ASP A 428 -28.80 11.68 -13.59
N GLY A 429 -28.47 10.71 -14.46
CA GLY A 429 -29.13 9.41 -14.53
C GLY A 429 -29.99 9.10 -15.76
N GLY A 430 -29.64 9.61 -16.95
CA GLY A 430 -30.11 9.04 -18.22
C GLY A 430 -31.61 9.21 -18.51
N GLY A 431 -32.13 10.43 -18.38
CA GLY A 431 -33.44 10.77 -18.92
C GLY A 431 -33.45 10.66 -20.45
N ALA A 432 -34.33 9.84 -21.01
CA ALA A 432 -34.57 9.84 -22.46
C ALA A 432 -35.22 11.17 -22.86
N ALA A 433 -34.73 11.79 -23.94
CA ALA A 433 -35.22 13.07 -24.43
C ALA A 433 -36.75 13.03 -24.65
N PRO A 434 -37.50 14.09 -24.30
CA PRO A 434 -38.96 14.03 -24.31
C PRO A 434 -39.53 13.77 -25.70
N VAL A 435 -40.37 12.74 -25.81
CA VAL A 435 -41.07 12.31 -27.03
C VAL A 435 -41.96 13.44 -27.55
N THR A 436 -41.89 13.70 -28.85
CA THR A 436 -42.58 14.81 -29.52
C THR A 436 -43.60 14.32 -30.53
N PHE A 437 -44.64 15.12 -30.80
CA PHE A 437 -45.62 14.72 -31.81
C PHE A 437 -45.02 14.56 -33.21
N ILE A 438 -44.14 15.48 -33.63
CA ILE A 438 -43.76 15.58 -35.05
C ILE A 438 -42.66 14.60 -35.48
N ASP A 439 -41.69 14.34 -34.61
CA ASP A 439 -40.53 13.51 -34.94
C ASP A 439 -40.75 12.03 -34.57
N ASP A 440 -41.61 11.73 -33.59
CA ASP A 440 -41.77 10.39 -33.02
C ASP A 440 -43.16 9.80 -33.31
N ILE A 441 -44.22 10.53 -32.94
CA ILE A 441 -45.61 10.02 -33.02
C ILE A 441 -46.20 10.09 -34.44
N GLN A 442 -45.98 11.18 -35.16
CA GLN A 442 -46.52 11.35 -36.52
C GLN A 442 -45.94 10.32 -37.51
N PRO A 443 -44.64 9.96 -37.48
CA PRO A 443 -44.11 8.87 -38.32
C PRO A 443 -44.75 7.51 -38.00
N LEU A 444 -44.94 7.19 -36.72
CA LEU A 444 -45.63 5.97 -36.28
C LEU A 444 -47.09 5.92 -36.76
N PHE A 445 -47.85 7.00 -36.59
CA PHE A 445 -49.21 7.08 -37.13
C PHE A 445 -49.24 7.01 -38.66
N SER A 446 -48.25 7.61 -39.32
CA SER A 446 -48.11 7.57 -40.78
C SER A 446 -47.90 6.16 -41.30
N SER A 447 -47.09 5.33 -40.63
CA SER A 447 -46.81 3.95 -41.03
C SER A 447 -47.94 2.98 -40.65
N ALA A 448 -48.48 3.07 -39.42
CA ALA A 448 -49.39 2.07 -38.87
C ALA A 448 -50.89 2.40 -39.03
N CYS A 449 -51.27 3.69 -39.04
CA CYS A 449 -52.66 4.11 -38.82
C CYS A 449 -53.32 4.78 -40.04
N THR A 450 -52.57 5.58 -40.82
CA THR A 450 -53.14 6.34 -41.95
C THR A 450 -53.83 5.53 -43.07
N PRO A 451 -53.52 4.24 -43.33
CA PRO A 451 -54.26 3.45 -44.33
C PRO A 451 -55.76 3.32 -44.03
N CYS A 452 -56.16 3.41 -42.75
CA CYS A 452 -57.56 3.39 -42.32
C CYS A 452 -58.05 4.74 -41.80
N HIS A 453 -57.13 5.62 -41.37
CA HIS A 453 -57.39 6.93 -40.74
C HIS A 453 -56.89 8.10 -41.61
N SER A 454 -57.32 8.13 -42.86
CA SER A 454 -57.11 9.21 -43.84
C SER A 454 -58.46 9.67 -44.42
N PRO A 455 -58.55 10.84 -45.08
CA PRO A 455 -59.82 11.36 -45.61
C PRO A 455 -60.56 10.41 -46.57
N ASP A 456 -59.83 9.62 -47.37
CA ASP A 456 -60.41 8.60 -48.24
C ASP A 456 -60.63 7.25 -47.51
N GLY A 457 -59.81 6.96 -46.50
CA GLY A 457 -59.81 5.72 -45.73
C GLY A 457 -59.60 4.46 -46.58
N PHE A 458 -59.80 3.29 -45.95
CA PHE A 458 -59.59 2.03 -46.64
C PHE A 458 -60.65 1.82 -47.74
N ASN A 459 -60.20 1.63 -48.99
CA ASN A 459 -61.02 1.46 -50.19
C ASN A 459 -62.02 2.61 -50.48
N GLY A 460 -61.77 3.85 -50.02
CA GLY A 460 -62.64 4.99 -50.31
C GLY A 460 -63.91 5.06 -49.45
N ASN A 461 -63.93 4.39 -48.30
CA ASN A 461 -65.05 4.39 -47.37
C ASN A 461 -65.07 5.60 -46.39
N GLY A 462 -64.07 6.49 -46.48
CA GLY A 462 -63.85 7.58 -45.54
C GLY A 462 -63.08 7.15 -44.27
N PRO A 463 -62.68 8.11 -43.42
CA PRO A 463 -61.87 7.83 -42.23
C PRO A 463 -62.61 6.92 -41.25
N SER A 464 -61.95 5.84 -40.86
CA SER A 464 -62.50 4.87 -39.89
C SER A 464 -62.81 5.60 -38.58
N MET A 465 -64.06 5.50 -38.14
CA MET A 465 -64.60 6.17 -36.94
C MET A 465 -64.36 7.70 -36.91
N GLY A 466 -64.25 8.33 -38.08
CA GLY A 466 -64.06 9.78 -38.22
C GLY A 466 -62.69 10.29 -37.74
N LEU A 467 -61.70 9.39 -37.56
CA LEU A 467 -60.34 9.73 -37.14
C LEU A 467 -59.45 9.95 -38.38
N ILE A 468 -58.79 11.11 -38.46
CA ILE A 468 -57.89 11.52 -39.54
C ILE A 468 -56.51 11.83 -38.95
N LEU A 469 -55.49 11.11 -39.41
CA LEU A 469 -54.10 11.18 -38.91
C LEU A 469 -53.10 11.63 -39.99
N THR A 470 -53.57 12.23 -41.08
CA THR A 470 -52.74 12.73 -42.20
C THR A 470 -52.71 14.26 -42.29
N GLU A 471 -53.87 14.92 -42.20
CA GLU A 471 -54.01 16.37 -42.39
C GLU A 471 -54.36 17.00 -41.04
N ASP A 472 -53.46 17.83 -40.49
CA ASP A 472 -53.57 18.40 -39.13
C ASP A 472 -53.89 17.34 -38.06
N ALA A 473 -53.12 16.25 -38.09
CA ALA A 473 -53.34 15.07 -37.24
C ALA A 473 -53.37 15.41 -35.75
N TYR A 474 -52.48 16.32 -35.29
CA TYR A 474 -52.46 16.86 -33.93
C TYR A 474 -53.80 17.53 -33.57
N GLY A 475 -54.23 18.51 -34.37
CA GLY A 475 -55.49 19.24 -34.16
C GLY A 475 -56.74 18.36 -34.26
N ASN A 476 -56.65 17.19 -34.91
CA ASN A 476 -57.74 16.21 -34.99
C ASN A 476 -57.84 15.26 -33.79
N ILE A 477 -56.84 15.22 -32.89
CA ILE A 477 -56.79 14.23 -31.79
C ILE A 477 -56.59 14.85 -30.41
N VAL A 478 -55.78 15.89 -30.28
CA VAL A 478 -55.47 16.50 -28.97
C VAL A 478 -56.65 17.36 -28.52
N ASP A 479 -57.17 17.08 -27.33
CA ASP A 479 -58.39 17.69 -26.78
C ASP A 479 -59.67 17.56 -27.65
N VAL A 480 -59.68 16.59 -28.57
CA VAL A 480 -60.85 16.27 -29.40
C VAL A 480 -61.60 15.08 -28.79
N PRO A 481 -62.90 15.20 -28.43
CA PRO A 481 -63.69 14.08 -27.91
C PRO A 481 -63.69 12.86 -28.83
N SER A 482 -63.61 11.65 -28.25
CA SER A 482 -63.75 10.40 -29.01
C SER A 482 -65.18 10.20 -29.49
N ILE A 483 -65.33 9.61 -30.68
CA ILE A 483 -66.63 9.28 -31.28
C ILE A 483 -67.16 7.95 -30.70
N GLU A 484 -66.27 7.02 -30.37
CA GLU A 484 -66.61 5.74 -29.72
C GLU A 484 -66.92 5.93 -28.22
N CYS A 485 -66.16 6.80 -27.54
CA CYS A 485 -66.24 7.01 -26.10
C CYS A 485 -66.35 8.51 -25.78
N ASN A 486 -67.56 9.06 -25.83
CA ASN A 486 -67.79 10.51 -25.81
C ASN A 486 -67.48 11.23 -24.48
N VAL A 487 -67.07 10.49 -23.43
CA VAL A 487 -66.59 11.04 -22.16
C VAL A 487 -65.07 11.12 -22.06
N LEU A 488 -64.34 10.55 -23.03
CA LEU A 488 -62.88 10.63 -23.15
C LEU A 488 -62.47 11.41 -24.40
N ASN A 489 -61.31 12.05 -24.37
CA ASN A 489 -60.70 12.62 -25.56
C ASN A 489 -60.04 11.51 -26.39
N ARG A 490 -59.78 11.76 -27.67
CA ARG A 490 -58.92 10.91 -28.51
C ARG A 490 -57.52 10.88 -27.90
N ILE A 491 -56.97 12.05 -27.60
CA ILE A 491 -55.79 12.28 -26.75
C ILE A 491 -56.15 13.35 -25.70
N HIS A 492 -55.88 13.06 -24.44
CA HIS A 492 -55.96 13.98 -23.30
C HIS A 492 -54.53 14.34 -22.85
N PRO A 493 -54.09 15.59 -23.03
CA PRO A 493 -52.78 16.06 -22.57
C PRO A 493 -52.50 15.74 -21.09
N GLY A 494 -51.43 14.99 -20.82
CA GLY A 494 -50.98 14.63 -19.48
C GLY A 494 -51.67 13.42 -18.85
N ASP A 495 -52.52 12.69 -19.59
CA ASP A 495 -53.19 11.49 -19.08
C ASP A 495 -53.51 10.47 -20.20
N ALA A 496 -52.64 9.49 -20.38
CA ALA A 496 -52.84 8.36 -21.30
C ALA A 496 -54.06 7.50 -20.91
N ALA A 497 -54.38 7.38 -19.62
CA ALA A 497 -55.57 6.65 -19.16
C ALA A 497 -56.88 7.40 -19.49
N MET A 498 -56.85 8.71 -19.72
CA MET A 498 -57.99 9.49 -20.22
C MET A 498 -58.01 9.66 -21.75
N SER A 499 -57.13 8.96 -22.46
CA SER A 499 -56.96 9.03 -23.92
C SER A 499 -57.50 7.78 -24.62
N TRP A 500 -58.62 7.91 -25.34
CA TRP A 500 -59.26 6.78 -26.03
C TRP A 500 -58.35 6.13 -27.09
N LEU A 501 -57.61 6.93 -27.86
CA LEU A 501 -56.70 6.42 -28.89
C LEU A 501 -55.63 5.53 -28.26
N TYR A 502 -55.03 5.97 -27.14
CA TYR A 502 -54.08 5.17 -26.38
C TYR A 502 -54.70 3.84 -25.91
N ARG A 503 -55.87 3.86 -25.27
CA ARG A 503 -56.55 2.64 -24.82
C ARG A 503 -56.90 1.67 -25.95
N LYS A 504 -57.23 2.19 -27.14
CA LYS A 504 -57.44 1.36 -28.35
C LYS A 504 -56.15 0.69 -28.83
N VAL A 505 -54.98 1.33 -28.73
CA VAL A 505 -53.69 0.71 -29.14
C VAL A 505 -53.05 -0.16 -28.04
N ALA A 506 -53.17 0.23 -26.78
CA ALA A 506 -52.69 -0.53 -25.62
C ALA A 506 -53.57 -1.73 -25.24
N GLY A 507 -54.81 -1.79 -25.74
CA GLY A 507 -55.79 -2.85 -25.44
C GLY A 507 -56.65 -2.60 -24.20
N THR A 508 -56.32 -1.60 -23.38
CA THR A 508 -56.95 -1.22 -22.10
C THR A 508 -58.30 -0.49 -22.23
N HIS A 509 -58.96 -0.59 -23.39
CA HIS A 509 -60.30 -0.01 -23.64
C HIS A 509 -61.45 -0.89 -23.15
N VAL A 510 -61.17 -2.15 -22.80
CA VAL A 510 -62.11 -3.08 -22.16
C VAL A 510 -61.93 -3.18 -20.64
N ASP A 511 -61.03 -2.38 -20.07
CA ASP A 511 -60.76 -2.38 -18.63
C ASP A 511 -61.96 -1.82 -17.84
N GLN A 512 -62.17 -2.35 -16.64
CA GLN A 512 -63.38 -2.06 -15.83
C GLN A 512 -63.61 -0.56 -15.58
N ASP A 513 -62.56 0.25 -15.50
CA ASP A 513 -62.67 1.70 -15.31
C ASP A 513 -63.28 2.40 -16.54
N VAL A 514 -63.05 1.88 -17.74
CA VAL A 514 -63.69 2.32 -18.99
C VAL A 514 -65.13 1.85 -19.10
N LEU A 515 -65.42 0.64 -18.64
CA LEU A 515 -66.78 0.09 -18.60
C LEU A 515 -67.66 0.87 -17.63
N ASP A 516 -67.12 1.24 -16.47
CA ASP A 516 -67.78 2.08 -15.46
C ASP A 516 -68.06 3.51 -15.97
N LEU A 517 -67.28 4.00 -16.95
CA LEU A 517 -67.55 5.25 -17.68
C LEU A 517 -68.66 5.14 -18.73
N GLY A 518 -69.15 3.92 -19.02
CA GLY A 518 -70.26 3.67 -19.94
C GLY A 518 -69.90 3.77 -21.43
N CYS A 519 -68.61 3.65 -21.78
CA CYS A 519 -68.16 3.73 -23.18
C CYS A 519 -68.37 2.45 -24.00
N CYS A 520 -68.51 1.31 -23.33
CA CYS A 520 -68.83 0.03 -23.94
C CYS A 520 -69.93 -0.62 -23.09
N ALA A 521 -71.19 -0.34 -23.44
CA ALA A 521 -72.33 -0.89 -22.72
C ALA A 521 -72.58 -2.33 -23.16
N ASP A 522 -72.80 -3.23 -22.20
CA ASP A 522 -73.37 -4.57 -22.40
C ASP A 522 -74.83 -4.40 -22.88
N ASP A 523 -75.04 -4.44 -24.20
CA ASP A 523 -76.32 -4.17 -24.87
C ASP A 523 -77.16 -5.46 -25.02
N ASP A 524 -76.54 -6.65 -25.04
CA ASP A 524 -77.22 -7.95 -25.17
C ASP A 524 -77.42 -8.72 -23.83
N GLY A 525 -76.66 -8.37 -22.80
CA GLY A 525 -76.79 -8.86 -21.43
C GLY A 525 -75.98 -10.12 -21.10
N ASP A 526 -74.96 -10.47 -21.90
CA ASP A 526 -74.09 -11.63 -21.66
C ASP A 526 -72.96 -11.39 -20.63
N GLY A 527 -72.70 -10.11 -20.31
CA GLY A 527 -71.68 -9.68 -19.36
C GLY A 527 -70.33 -9.29 -19.98
N GLU A 528 -70.20 -9.30 -21.30
CA GLU A 528 -69.06 -8.77 -22.04
C GLU A 528 -69.35 -7.35 -22.58
N PRO A 529 -68.33 -6.53 -22.89
CA PRO A 529 -68.53 -5.16 -23.41
C PRO A 529 -68.92 -5.15 -24.90
N ASP A 530 -70.21 -5.02 -25.18
CA ASP A 530 -70.72 -4.80 -26.52
C ASP A 530 -70.19 -3.47 -27.13
N GLY A 531 -70.04 -3.44 -28.45
CA GLY A 531 -69.65 -2.24 -29.21
C GLY A 531 -68.20 -1.76 -29.04
N CYS A 532 -67.44 -2.30 -28.09
CA CYS A 532 -66.07 -1.84 -27.74
C CYS A 532 -65.03 -2.02 -28.87
N GLY A 533 -65.28 -2.94 -29.80
CA GLY A 533 -64.38 -3.27 -30.91
C GLY A 533 -63.09 -3.98 -30.47
N SER A 534 -62.15 -4.18 -31.39
CA SER A 534 -60.85 -4.81 -31.12
C SER A 534 -59.77 -3.78 -30.76
N GLN A 535 -58.66 -4.25 -30.17
CA GLN A 535 -57.38 -3.52 -30.13
C GLN A 535 -56.95 -3.13 -31.55
N MET A 536 -56.37 -1.93 -31.69
CA MET A 536 -55.92 -1.37 -32.95
C MET A 536 -54.39 -1.37 -33.04
N PRO A 537 -53.80 -1.51 -34.24
CA PRO A 537 -54.45 -1.69 -35.55
C PRO A 537 -54.99 -3.12 -35.76
N ALA A 538 -56.29 -3.25 -36.05
CA ALA A 538 -56.98 -4.55 -36.15
C ALA A 538 -56.71 -5.37 -37.44
N PHE A 539 -55.97 -4.81 -38.42
CA PHE A 539 -55.72 -5.44 -39.71
C PHE A 539 -54.22 -5.42 -40.06
N GLY A 540 -53.69 -6.56 -40.48
CA GLY A 540 -52.26 -6.74 -40.76
C GLY A 540 -51.56 -7.44 -39.61
N ASN A 541 -50.37 -6.98 -39.25
CA ASN A 541 -49.61 -7.49 -38.12
C ASN A 541 -50.12 -6.79 -36.84
N CYS A 542 -51.24 -7.25 -36.27
CA CYS A 542 -51.60 -6.77 -34.94
C CYS A 542 -50.56 -7.29 -33.94
N CYS A 543 -50.03 -6.48 -33.03
CA CYS A 543 -50.40 -5.09 -32.76
C CYS A 543 -49.14 -4.21 -32.83
N LEU A 544 -49.23 -2.93 -32.44
CA LEU A 544 -48.01 -2.16 -32.16
C LEU A 544 -47.18 -2.92 -31.12
N ASP A 545 -45.85 -2.82 -31.20
CA ASP A 545 -45.02 -3.39 -30.16
C ASP A 545 -45.07 -2.54 -28.88
N GLN A 546 -44.54 -3.08 -27.79
CA GLN A 546 -44.63 -2.40 -26.50
C GLN A 546 -43.84 -1.08 -26.50
N THR A 547 -42.75 -0.99 -27.27
CA THR A 547 -41.95 0.24 -27.38
C THR A 547 -42.74 1.35 -28.06
N ASP A 548 -43.44 1.05 -29.16
CA ASP A 548 -44.34 2.00 -29.84
C ASP A 548 -45.50 2.45 -28.92
N ILE A 549 -46.06 1.54 -28.10
CA ILE A 549 -47.13 1.85 -27.15
C ILE A 549 -46.62 2.73 -26.00
N ASP A 550 -45.46 2.41 -25.44
CA ASP A 550 -44.84 3.17 -24.35
C ASP A 550 -44.38 4.55 -24.83
N MET A 551 -43.92 4.68 -26.08
CA MET A 551 -43.61 5.96 -26.72
C MET A 551 -44.85 6.84 -26.87
N ILE A 552 -46.00 6.28 -27.28
CA ILE A 552 -47.28 7.01 -27.30
C ILE A 552 -47.69 7.42 -25.88
N ALA A 553 -47.54 6.56 -24.88
CA ALA A 553 -47.84 6.90 -23.48
C ALA A 553 -46.98 8.08 -23.00
N ALA A 554 -45.66 7.99 -23.18
CA ALA A 554 -44.70 9.01 -22.76
C ALA A 554 -44.95 10.37 -23.42
N TRP A 555 -45.33 10.42 -24.70
CA TRP A 555 -45.75 11.65 -25.36
C TRP A 555 -47.02 12.24 -24.72
N ILE A 556 -48.04 11.41 -24.47
CA ILE A 556 -49.31 11.88 -23.89
C ILE A 556 -49.10 12.39 -22.46
N ASP A 557 -48.47 11.60 -21.60
CA ASP A 557 -48.21 11.93 -20.20
C ASP A 557 -47.22 13.10 -20.07
N GLY A 558 -46.33 13.29 -21.05
CA GLY A 558 -45.51 14.49 -21.28
C GLY A 558 -46.30 15.74 -21.72
N GLY A 559 -47.63 15.69 -21.69
CA GLY A 559 -48.53 16.81 -22.03
C GLY A 559 -48.96 16.86 -23.50
N ALA A 560 -48.70 15.81 -24.30
CA ALA A 560 -49.06 15.70 -25.71
C ALA A 560 -48.61 16.92 -26.56
N ASN A 561 -47.37 17.37 -26.37
CA ASN A 561 -46.80 18.57 -27.02
C ASN A 561 -46.19 18.32 -28.41
#